data_AF-A0A285Z0X9-F1
#
_entry.id   AF-A0A285Z0X9-F1
#
_cell.length_a   1.000
_cell.length_b   1.000
_cell.length_c   1.000
_cell.angle_alpha   90.00
_cell.angle_beta   90.00
_cell.angle_gamma   90.00
#
_symmetry.space_group_name_H-M   'P 1'
#
loop_
_entity.id
_entity.type
_entity.pdbx_description
1 polymer ?
#
loop_
_entity_poly.entity_id
_entity_poly.type
_entity_poly.pdbx_seq_one_letter_code
_entity_poly.pdbx_strand_id
1 'polypeptide(L)'
;MPRYYYGAVPALAWILSHYFYGGVHYNWLAAEFFPLETNPKSSIPYHVYGDLYWAWSRDDPHDKHLRGMRDSLRLGVTARLPPGISDLTLVRRLRRICRRAAVTWFYPVVYRVDSECIPAGRRFAAGSAVTGSSEMLVRDLAESEFDLLFADNAGDPGFRRLVLDEVYGTARTSSAEALLVLERRLLPWVKR
;
A
#
# COMPACT_ATOMS: atom_id res chain seq x y z
N MET A 1 26.54 -3.41 -9.57
CA MET A 1 25.71 -4.24 -8.68
C MET A 1 24.41 -3.50 -8.50
N PRO A 2 23.25 -4.18 -8.60
CA PRO A 2 21.96 -3.52 -8.48
C PRO A 2 21.85 -2.80 -7.14
N ARG A 3 21.26 -1.59 -7.15
CA ARG A 3 21.07 -0.79 -5.95
C ARG A 3 19.61 -0.87 -5.55
N TYR A 4 19.33 -1.62 -4.48
CA TYR A 4 17.96 -1.83 -4.04
C TYR A 4 17.47 -0.74 -3.10
N TYR A 5 16.23 -0.31 -3.32
CA TYR A 5 15.48 0.52 -2.39
C TYR A 5 14.26 -0.26 -1.90
N TYR A 6 13.74 0.15 -0.75
CA TYR A 6 12.67 -0.56 -0.04
C TYR A 6 11.53 0.38 0.30
N GLY A 7 10.30 -0.13 0.21
CA GLY A 7 9.10 0.57 0.65
C GLY A 7 8.19 -0.38 1.41
N ALA A 8 7.30 0.17 2.23
CA ALA A 8 6.29 -0.63 2.95
C ALA A 8 4.93 0.06 2.86
N VAL A 9 3.89 -0.71 2.56
CA VAL A 9 2.51 -0.22 2.44
C VAL A 9 1.54 -1.23 3.07
N PRO A 10 0.33 -0.85 3.48
CA PRO A 10 -0.68 -1.83 3.85
C PRO A 10 -1.13 -2.61 2.61
N ALA A 11 -1.49 -3.88 2.79
CA ALA A 11 -2.07 -4.71 1.72
C ALA A 11 -3.23 -4.01 1.00
N LEU A 12 -4.07 -3.27 1.73
CA LEU A 12 -5.15 -2.49 1.13
C LEU A 12 -4.66 -1.45 0.10
N ALA A 13 -3.51 -0.81 0.33
CA ALA A 13 -2.95 0.12 -0.66
C ALA A 13 -2.54 -0.61 -1.93
N TRP A 14 -1.87 -1.76 -1.79
CA TRP A 14 -1.49 -2.61 -2.91
C TRP A 14 -2.72 -3.05 -3.72
N ILE A 15 -3.75 -3.57 -3.04
CA ILE A 15 -5.00 -4.04 -3.65
C ILE A 15 -5.70 -2.90 -4.40
N LEU A 16 -5.74 -1.70 -3.80
CA LEU A 16 -6.33 -0.54 -4.46
C LEU A 16 -5.59 -0.18 -5.75
N SER A 17 -4.26 -0.16 -5.70
CA SER A 17 -3.41 0.11 -6.86
C SER A 17 -3.56 -0.94 -7.96
N HIS A 18 -3.50 -2.22 -7.60
CA HIS A 18 -3.62 -3.34 -8.54
C HIS A 18 -4.97 -3.34 -9.28
N TYR A 19 -6.09 -3.36 -8.54
CA TYR A 19 -7.41 -3.58 -9.15
C TYR A 19 -8.11 -2.30 -9.64
N PHE A 20 -7.78 -1.12 -9.09
CA PHE A 20 -8.56 0.10 -9.34
C PHE A 20 -7.76 1.27 -9.87
N TYR A 21 -6.41 1.25 -9.76
CA TYR A 21 -5.55 2.32 -10.27
C TYR A 21 -4.58 1.83 -11.36
N GLY A 22 -4.95 0.77 -12.08
CA GLY A 22 -4.23 0.31 -13.28
C GLY A 22 -2.89 -0.39 -13.01
N GLY A 23 -2.71 -0.99 -11.84
CA GLY A 23 -1.45 -1.67 -11.49
C GLY A 23 -0.31 -0.71 -11.17
N VAL A 24 -0.65 0.54 -10.86
CA VAL A 24 0.33 1.61 -10.63
C VAL A 24 0.37 1.99 -9.16
N HIS A 25 1.57 1.93 -8.59
CA HIS A 25 1.84 2.11 -7.18
C HIS A 25 2.55 3.43 -6.91
N TYR A 26 2.10 4.14 -5.88
CA TYR A 26 2.80 5.31 -5.38
C TYR A 26 3.50 4.89 -4.10
N ASN A 27 4.83 4.96 -4.08
CA ASN A 27 5.58 4.48 -2.94
C ASN A 27 6.76 5.39 -2.62
N TRP A 28 6.97 5.58 -1.32
CA TRP A 28 8.19 6.13 -0.76
C TRP A 28 9.18 4.98 -0.58
N LEU A 29 10.34 5.13 -1.20
CA LEU A 29 11.38 4.13 -1.23
C LEU A 29 12.62 4.68 -0.54
N ALA A 30 13.20 3.93 0.38
CA ALA A 30 14.45 4.26 1.05
C ALA A 30 15.57 3.33 0.59
N ALA A 31 16.81 3.85 0.50
CA ALA A 31 17.97 3.06 0.05
C ALA A 31 18.31 1.89 0.99
N GLU A 32 17.86 1.95 2.24
CA GLU A 32 17.98 0.88 3.23
C GLU A 32 16.60 0.57 3.81
N PHE A 33 16.44 -0.63 4.37
CA PHE A 33 15.19 -1.00 5.04
C PHE A 33 15.03 -0.31 6.41
N PHE A 34 16.15 0.01 7.07
CA PHE A 34 16.18 0.61 8.41
C PHE A 34 17.13 1.84 8.56
N PRO A 35 16.98 2.89 7.73
CA PRO A 35 17.84 4.08 7.78
C PRO A 35 17.42 5.03 8.90
N LEU A 36 17.69 4.65 10.16
CA LEU A 36 17.27 5.43 11.35
C LEU A 36 17.85 6.84 11.42
N GLU A 37 19.06 7.03 10.91
CA GLU A 37 19.82 8.28 11.10
C GLU A 37 19.54 9.32 10.01
N THR A 38 19.11 8.87 8.83
CA THR A 38 19.01 9.73 7.64
C THR A 38 17.58 10.08 7.26
N ASN A 39 16.61 9.25 7.65
CA ASN A 39 15.25 9.33 7.12
C ASN A 39 14.22 9.65 8.22
N PRO A 40 13.18 10.47 7.96
CA PRO A 40 12.09 10.64 8.91
C PRO A 40 11.31 9.34 9.11
N LYS A 41 10.74 9.11 10.32
CA LYS A 41 9.99 7.88 10.67
C LYS A 41 9.00 7.43 9.58
N SER A 42 8.28 8.35 8.97
CA SER A 42 7.26 8.08 7.94
C SER A 42 7.81 7.56 6.60
N SER A 43 9.12 7.62 6.40
CA SER A 43 9.83 7.16 5.19
C SER A 43 10.74 5.96 5.46
N ILE A 44 10.86 5.52 6.71
CA ILE A 44 11.65 4.35 7.10
C ILE A 44 10.76 3.11 6.91
N PRO A 45 11.06 2.21 5.95
CA PRO A 45 10.23 1.05 5.66
C PRO A 45 10.01 0.15 6.88
N TYR A 46 11.03 -0.05 7.72
CA TYR A 46 10.92 -0.80 8.97
C TYR A 46 9.89 -0.21 9.94
N HIS A 47 9.81 1.12 10.08
CA HIS A 47 8.84 1.74 10.99
C HIS A 47 7.42 1.65 10.44
N VAL A 48 7.24 1.83 9.14
CA VAL A 48 5.93 1.65 8.50
C VAL A 48 5.49 0.19 8.62
N TYR A 49 6.39 -0.75 8.34
CA TYR A 49 6.17 -2.19 8.56
C TYR A 49 5.76 -2.46 10.02
N GLY A 50 6.53 -1.96 10.99
CA GLY A 50 6.31 -2.21 12.41
C GLY A 50 4.97 -1.66 12.92
N ASP A 51 4.63 -0.42 12.55
CA ASP A 51 3.35 0.20 12.92
C ASP A 51 2.16 -0.61 12.35
N LEU A 52 2.25 -1.07 11.10
CA LEU A 52 1.24 -1.91 10.45
C LEU A 52 1.16 -3.32 11.05
N TYR A 53 2.30 -3.99 11.21
CA TYR A 53 2.40 -5.33 11.74
C TYR A 53 1.90 -5.40 13.18
N TRP A 54 2.23 -4.40 14.00
CA TRP A 54 1.77 -4.34 15.38
C TRP A 54 0.24 -4.28 15.44
N ALA A 55 -0.37 -3.35 14.71
CA ALA A 55 -1.83 -3.21 14.69
C ALA A 55 -2.51 -4.48 14.14
N TRP A 56 -1.94 -5.10 13.10
CA TRP A 56 -2.40 -6.37 12.55
C TRP A 56 -2.33 -7.52 13.56
N SER A 57 -1.16 -7.73 14.18
CA SER A 57 -0.91 -8.83 15.12
C SER A 57 -1.76 -8.76 16.39
N ARG A 58 -2.25 -7.56 16.75
CA ARG A 58 -3.13 -7.32 17.88
C ARG A 58 -4.61 -7.30 17.51
N ASP A 59 -4.94 -7.40 16.22
CA ASP A 59 -6.28 -7.16 15.68
C ASP A 59 -6.90 -5.87 16.28
N ASP A 60 -6.15 -4.77 16.33
CA ASP A 60 -6.59 -3.52 16.95
C ASP A 60 -7.22 -2.57 15.89
N PRO A 61 -8.56 -2.53 15.76
CA PRO A 61 -9.23 -1.66 14.79
C PRO A 61 -9.19 -0.17 15.19
N HIS A 62 -8.77 0.14 16.41
CA HIS A 62 -8.74 1.47 17.00
C HIS A 62 -7.34 2.09 17.04
N ASP A 63 -6.32 1.37 16.58
CA ASP A 63 -4.96 1.87 16.47
C ASP A 63 -4.90 3.24 15.77
N LYS A 64 -4.12 4.16 16.34
CA LYS A 64 -4.05 5.55 15.87
C LYS A 64 -3.38 5.63 14.50
N HIS A 65 -2.36 4.83 14.24
CA HIS A 65 -1.67 4.79 12.95
C HIS A 65 -2.62 4.25 11.86
N LEU A 66 -3.35 3.16 12.13
CA LEU A 66 -4.35 2.63 11.19
C LEU A 66 -5.45 3.64 10.88
N ARG A 67 -5.94 4.40 11.87
CA ARG A 67 -6.90 5.49 11.60
C ARG A 67 -6.34 6.51 10.61
N GLY A 68 -5.10 6.95 10.81
CA GLY A 68 -4.42 7.86 9.89
C GLY A 68 -4.26 7.26 8.49
N MET A 69 -3.88 5.98 8.39
CA MET A 69 -3.73 5.26 7.13
C MET A 69 -5.06 5.15 6.37
N ARG A 70 -6.16 4.82 7.05
CA ARG A 70 -7.51 4.80 6.49
C ARG A 70 -7.91 6.14 5.87
N ASP A 71 -7.61 7.24 6.56
CA ASP A 71 -7.88 8.58 6.07
C ASP A 71 -7.02 8.93 4.85
N SER A 72 -5.72 8.63 4.87
CA SER A 72 -4.82 8.81 3.72
C SER A 72 -5.28 8.01 2.49
N LEU A 73 -5.67 6.75 2.66
CA LEU A 73 -6.19 5.92 1.57
C LEU A 73 -7.52 6.46 1.03
N ARG A 74 -8.39 6.95 1.91
CA ARG A 74 -9.67 7.57 1.51
C ARG A 74 -9.46 8.85 0.71
N LEU A 75 -8.47 9.67 1.08
CA LEU A 75 -8.07 10.84 0.30
C LEU A 75 -7.48 10.41 -1.05
N GLY A 76 -6.63 9.38 -1.05
CA GLY A 76 -6.03 8.79 -2.26
C GLY A 76 -7.07 8.33 -3.28
N VAL A 77 -8.16 7.68 -2.85
CA VAL A 77 -9.29 7.31 -3.72
C VAL A 77 -9.87 8.52 -4.46
N THR A 78 -9.85 9.70 -3.84
CA THR A 78 -10.40 10.91 -4.47
C THR A 78 -9.41 11.55 -5.44
N ALA A 79 -8.12 11.43 -5.16
CA ALA A 79 -7.05 12.07 -5.94
C ALA A 79 -6.58 11.24 -7.15
N ARG A 80 -6.77 9.91 -7.15
CA ARG A 80 -6.19 8.99 -8.14
C ARG A 80 -7.16 8.39 -9.15
N LEU A 81 -8.42 8.82 -9.15
CA LEU A 81 -9.32 8.36 -10.19
C LEU A 81 -8.86 8.97 -11.53
N PRO A 82 -8.64 8.15 -12.57
CA PRO A 82 -8.31 8.63 -13.89
C PRO A 82 -9.31 9.73 -14.33
N PRO A 83 -8.84 10.77 -15.04
CA PRO A 83 -9.73 11.73 -15.69
C PRO A 83 -10.74 10.95 -16.55
N GLY A 84 -12.04 11.05 -16.22
CA GLY A 84 -13.11 10.34 -16.93
C GLY A 84 -13.76 9.18 -16.16
N ILE A 85 -13.24 8.75 -14.99
CA ILE A 85 -14.03 7.91 -14.08
C ILE A 85 -15.06 8.79 -13.37
N SER A 86 -16.25 8.86 -13.95
CA SER A 86 -17.44 9.52 -13.41
C SER A 86 -18.31 8.58 -12.55
N ASP A 87 -17.87 7.35 -12.31
CA ASP A 87 -18.59 6.41 -11.45
C ASP A 87 -18.44 6.77 -9.96
N LEU A 88 -19.19 7.79 -9.55
CA LEU A 88 -19.33 8.22 -8.17
C LEU A 88 -19.77 7.08 -7.23
N THR A 89 -20.41 6.02 -7.74
CA THR A 89 -20.79 4.86 -6.95
C THR A 89 -19.55 4.07 -6.55
N LEU A 90 -18.66 3.77 -7.48
CA LEU A 90 -17.38 3.12 -7.18
C LEU A 90 -16.55 3.95 -6.19
N VAL A 91 -16.45 5.27 -6.40
CA VAL A 91 -15.72 6.17 -5.48
C VAL A 91 -16.27 6.07 -4.06
N ARG A 92 -17.60 6.12 -3.89
CA ARG A 92 -18.25 6.01 -2.58
C ARG A 92 -17.98 4.65 -1.92
N ARG A 93 -18.00 3.56 -2.71
CA ARG A 93 -17.70 2.20 -2.24
C ARG A 93 -16.24 2.07 -1.79
N LEU A 94 -15.29 2.50 -2.61
CA LEU A 94 -13.86 2.49 -2.26
C LEU A 94 -13.56 3.35 -1.03
N ARG A 95 -14.13 4.56 -0.93
CA ARG A 95 -14.01 5.40 0.28
C ARG A 95 -14.58 4.73 1.53
N ARG A 96 -15.67 3.98 1.39
CA ARG A 96 -16.26 3.20 2.49
C ARG A 96 -15.34 2.06 2.90
N ILE A 97 -14.73 1.37 1.94
CA ILE A 97 -13.72 0.33 2.19
C ILE A 97 -12.52 0.93 2.92
N CYS A 98 -11.90 1.99 2.42
CA CYS A 98 -10.79 2.65 3.10
C CYS A 98 -11.13 3.05 4.53
N ARG A 99 -12.35 3.51 4.79
CA ARG A 99 -12.79 3.88 6.15
C ARG A 99 -13.04 2.69 7.08
N ARG A 100 -13.45 1.53 6.56
CA ARG A 100 -14.01 0.43 7.36
C ARG A 100 -13.30 -0.91 7.17
N ALA A 101 -12.29 -1.02 6.33
CA ALA A 101 -11.60 -2.27 6.08
C ALA A 101 -11.12 -2.90 7.40
N ALA A 102 -11.36 -4.21 7.53
CA ALA A 102 -10.84 -5.01 8.63
C ALA A 102 -9.32 -4.84 8.75
N VAL A 103 -8.82 -5.01 9.99
CA VAL A 103 -7.40 -4.87 10.32
C VAL A 103 -6.53 -5.84 9.50
N THR A 104 -7.06 -7.00 9.12
CA THR A 104 -6.40 -7.98 8.25
C THR A 104 -5.93 -7.41 6.91
N TRP A 105 -6.61 -6.40 6.36
CA TRP A 105 -6.19 -5.71 5.13
C TRP A 105 -5.06 -4.69 5.33
N PHE A 106 -4.57 -4.52 6.56
CA PHE A 106 -3.44 -3.67 6.89
C PHE A 106 -2.16 -4.46 7.17
N TYR A 107 -2.15 -5.77 6.89
CA TYR A 107 -0.90 -6.53 6.87
C TYR A 107 0.13 -5.82 5.97
N PRO A 108 1.38 -5.62 6.45
CA PRO A 108 2.38 -4.87 5.69
C PRO A 108 2.87 -5.67 4.48
N VAL A 109 2.93 -4.99 3.34
CA VAL A 109 3.54 -5.48 2.11
C VAL A 109 4.81 -4.67 1.88
N VAL A 110 5.95 -5.36 1.73
CA VAL A 110 7.26 -4.74 1.57
C VAL A 110 7.75 -4.93 0.15
N TYR A 111 8.10 -3.81 -0.49
CA TYR A 111 8.62 -3.78 -1.85
C TYR A 111 10.15 -3.74 -1.80
N ARG A 112 10.78 -4.49 -2.70
CA ARG A 112 12.19 -4.30 -3.09
C ARG A 112 12.23 -3.82 -4.53
N VAL A 113 12.85 -2.68 -4.76
CA VAL A 113 12.91 -2.02 -6.07
C VAL A 113 14.37 -1.90 -6.49
N ASP A 114 14.70 -2.35 -7.69
CA ASP A 114 15.99 -2.00 -8.29
C ASP A 114 15.95 -0.53 -8.74
N SER A 115 16.60 0.34 -7.97
CA SER A 115 16.57 1.77 -8.21
C SER A 115 17.27 2.16 -9.51
N GLU A 116 18.19 1.34 -10.03
CA GLU A 116 18.89 1.62 -11.29
C GLU A 116 17.93 1.50 -12.49
N CYS A 117 16.91 0.64 -12.38
CA CYS A 117 15.88 0.43 -13.40
C CYS A 117 14.82 1.54 -13.45
N ILE A 118 14.69 2.36 -12.40
CA ILE A 118 13.71 3.45 -12.37
C ILE A 118 14.27 4.66 -13.11
N PRO A 119 13.64 5.22 -14.17
CA PRO A 119 14.17 6.39 -14.86
C PRO A 119 14.26 7.64 -13.95
N ALA A 120 15.30 8.46 -14.12
CA ALA A 120 15.52 9.65 -13.28
C ALA A 120 14.31 10.62 -13.24
N GLY A 121 13.60 10.79 -14.36
CA GLY A 121 12.40 11.64 -14.44
C GLY A 121 11.19 11.14 -13.62
N ARG A 122 11.22 9.90 -13.13
CA ARG A 122 10.20 9.31 -12.26
C ARG A 122 10.60 9.30 -10.78
N ARG A 123 11.85 9.69 -10.48
CA ARG A 123 12.39 9.76 -9.11
C ARG A 123 12.18 11.17 -8.57
N PHE A 124 11.29 11.33 -7.61
CA PHE A 124 11.03 12.61 -6.97
C PHE A 124 11.69 12.66 -5.60
N ALA A 125 12.57 13.64 -5.38
CA ALA A 125 13.00 14.00 -4.04
C ALA A 125 11.84 14.73 -3.34
N ALA A 126 11.54 14.39 -2.08
CA ALA A 126 10.51 15.10 -1.32
C ALA A 126 10.92 16.55 -1.05
N GLY A 127 9.97 17.48 -1.06
CA GLY A 127 10.17 18.82 -0.50
C GLY A 127 10.38 18.83 1.03
N SER A 128 10.24 17.69 1.70
CA SER A 128 10.50 17.46 3.12
C SER A 128 11.71 16.53 3.39
N ALA A 129 12.45 16.16 2.33
CA ALA A 129 13.62 15.32 2.46
C ALA A 129 14.61 16.06 3.36
N VAL A 130 14.86 15.52 4.55
CA VAL A 130 15.91 16.04 5.43
C VAL A 130 17.20 16.03 4.61
N THR A 131 18.00 17.10 4.67
CA THR A 131 19.30 17.15 4.02
C THR A 131 20.11 15.91 4.43
N GLY A 132 20.43 15.03 3.47
CA GLY A 132 21.13 13.76 3.74
C GLY A 132 20.25 12.50 3.78
N SER A 133 18.93 12.62 3.67
CA SER A 133 18.02 11.48 3.51
C SER A 133 18.26 10.76 2.17
N SER A 134 18.22 9.43 2.21
CA SER A 134 18.35 8.58 1.02
C SER A 134 17.00 7.95 0.71
N GLU A 135 16.08 8.79 0.25
CA GLU A 135 14.73 8.41 -0.13
C GLU A 135 14.35 8.95 -1.51
N MET A 136 13.46 8.24 -2.19
CA MET A 136 12.81 8.70 -3.40
C MET A 136 11.33 8.36 -3.37
N LEU A 137 10.52 9.27 -3.90
CA LEU A 137 9.14 8.98 -4.24
C LEU A 137 9.07 8.55 -5.70
N VAL A 138 8.42 7.41 -5.94
CA VAL A 138 7.98 7.00 -7.27
C VAL A 138 6.45 7.01 -7.25
N ARG A 139 5.86 7.84 -8.12
CA ARG A 139 4.40 8.05 -8.12
C ARG A 139 3.64 7.01 -8.92
N ASP A 140 4.36 6.36 -9.84
CA ASP A 140 3.82 5.50 -10.87
C ASP A 140 4.59 4.18 -11.01
N LEU A 141 5.04 3.61 -9.89
CA LEU A 141 5.79 2.36 -9.83
C LEU A 141 4.95 1.19 -10.36
N ALA A 142 5.41 0.53 -11.42
CA ALA A 142 4.73 -0.61 -12.02
C ALA A 142 5.03 -1.90 -11.25
N GLU A 143 4.12 -2.88 -11.31
CA GLU A 143 4.26 -4.17 -10.62
C GLU A 143 5.46 -5.01 -11.10
N SER A 144 5.94 -4.78 -12.31
CA SER A 144 7.17 -5.39 -12.83
C SER A 144 8.46 -4.74 -12.30
N GLU A 145 8.36 -3.63 -11.58
CA GLU A 145 9.52 -2.86 -11.09
C GLU A 145 9.82 -3.13 -9.61
N PHE A 146 9.09 -4.03 -8.97
CA PHE A 146 9.34 -4.43 -7.59
C PHE A 146 9.06 -5.89 -7.31
N ASP A 147 9.80 -6.43 -6.36
CA ASP A 147 9.50 -7.71 -5.72
C ASP A 147 8.77 -7.49 -4.40
N LEU A 148 7.91 -8.44 -4.00
CA LEU A 148 7.40 -8.53 -2.64
C LEU A 148 8.32 -9.40 -1.78
N LEU A 149 8.82 -8.86 -0.67
CA LEU A 149 9.78 -9.58 0.18
C LEU A 149 9.16 -10.53 1.20
N PHE A 150 7.92 -10.27 1.65
CA PHE A 150 7.27 -11.04 2.71
C PHE A 150 5.81 -11.36 2.37
N ALA A 151 5.37 -12.54 2.81
CA ALA A 151 4.05 -13.09 2.53
C ALA A 151 3.50 -13.92 3.70
N ASP A 152 3.86 -13.57 4.94
CA ASP A 152 3.59 -14.42 6.11
C ASP A 152 2.09 -14.54 6.42
N ASN A 153 1.28 -13.62 5.88
CA ASN A 153 -0.19 -13.70 5.96
C ASN A 153 -0.82 -14.62 4.89
N ALA A 154 -0.05 -15.55 4.30
CA ALA A 154 -0.54 -16.52 3.32
C ALA A 154 -1.68 -17.42 3.82
N GLY A 155 -1.85 -17.53 5.14
CA GLY A 155 -2.95 -18.24 5.77
C GLY A 155 -4.31 -17.53 5.67
N ASP A 156 -4.34 -16.22 5.44
CA ASP A 156 -5.59 -15.49 5.22
C ASP A 156 -6.07 -15.69 3.76
N PRO A 157 -7.27 -16.28 3.52
CA PRO A 157 -7.73 -16.58 2.17
C PRO A 157 -7.96 -15.35 1.29
N GLY A 158 -8.27 -14.19 1.90
CA GLY A 158 -8.51 -12.95 1.17
C GLY A 158 -7.19 -12.32 0.74
N PHE A 159 -6.19 -12.27 1.62
CA PHE A 159 -4.84 -11.82 1.31
C PHE A 159 -4.18 -12.72 0.28
N ARG A 160 -4.28 -14.04 0.46
CA ARG A 160 -3.79 -15.00 -0.53
C ARG A 160 -4.38 -14.73 -1.91
N ARG A 161 -5.72 -14.67 -2.01
CA ARG A 161 -6.40 -14.47 -3.29
C ARG A 161 -6.11 -13.11 -3.92
N LEU A 162 -6.18 -12.03 -3.13
CA LEU A 162 -6.11 -10.66 -3.65
C LEU A 162 -4.70 -10.08 -3.73
N VAL A 163 -3.68 -10.77 -3.22
CA VAL A 163 -2.29 -10.27 -3.26
C VAL A 163 -1.36 -11.38 -3.77
N LEU A 164 -1.26 -12.49 -3.05
CA LEU A 164 -0.23 -13.50 -3.36
C LEU A 164 -0.48 -14.21 -4.69
N ASP A 165 -1.70 -14.70 -4.92
CA ASP A 165 -2.01 -15.44 -6.14
C ASP A 165 -1.94 -14.52 -7.38
N GLU A 166 -2.19 -13.21 -7.25
CA GLU A 166 -1.98 -12.23 -8.34
C GLU A 166 -0.49 -12.00 -8.59
N VAL A 167 0.31 -11.80 -7.53
CA VAL A 167 1.77 -11.60 -7.63
C VAL A 167 2.46 -12.81 -8.25
N TYR A 168 2.01 -14.03 -7.93
CA TYR A 168 2.53 -15.26 -8.53
C TYR A 168 1.90 -15.57 -9.90
N GLY A 169 0.95 -14.76 -10.38
CA GLY A 169 0.26 -14.99 -11.65
C GLY A 169 -0.60 -16.25 -11.69
N THR A 170 -1.00 -16.78 -10.53
CA THR A 170 -1.82 -18.00 -10.38
C THR A 170 -3.31 -17.71 -10.31
N ALA A 171 -3.71 -16.44 -10.19
CA ALA A 171 -5.10 -16.00 -10.27
C ALA A 171 -5.26 -14.83 -11.25
N ARG A 172 -6.51 -14.57 -11.64
CA ARG A 172 -6.94 -13.36 -12.35
C ARG A 172 -8.27 -12.92 -11.79
N THR A 173 -8.26 -12.36 -10.58
CA THR A 173 -9.46 -11.84 -9.96
C THR A 173 -9.90 -10.57 -10.70
N SER A 174 -11.17 -10.44 -11.03
CA SER A 174 -11.66 -9.19 -11.62
C SER A 174 -11.75 -8.09 -10.57
N SER A 175 -11.68 -6.81 -10.99
CA SER A 175 -11.88 -5.67 -10.09
C SER A 175 -13.25 -5.71 -9.37
N ALA A 176 -14.29 -6.22 -10.04
CA ALA A 176 -15.61 -6.42 -9.45
C ALA A 176 -15.60 -7.48 -8.33
N GLU A 177 -14.89 -8.59 -8.51
CA GLU A 177 -14.73 -9.60 -7.48
C GLU A 177 -13.88 -9.12 -6.31
N ALA A 178 -12.77 -8.43 -6.58
CA ALA A 178 -11.93 -7.83 -5.55
C ALA A 178 -12.75 -6.87 -4.68
N LEU A 179 -13.60 -6.06 -5.30
CA LEU A 179 -14.50 -5.15 -4.60
C LEU A 179 -15.46 -5.90 -3.66
N LEU A 180 -16.06 -7.01 -4.10
CA LEU A 180 -16.94 -7.85 -3.27
C LEU A 180 -16.19 -8.51 -2.11
N VAL A 181 -14.95 -8.97 -2.32
CA VAL A 181 -14.11 -9.55 -1.26
C VAL A 181 -13.81 -8.50 -0.19
N LEU A 182 -13.45 -7.27 -0.60
CA LEU A 182 -13.20 -6.15 0.33
C LEU A 182 -14.46 -5.77 1.11
N GLU A 183 -15.62 -5.69 0.46
CA GLU A 183 -16.89 -5.30 1.10
C GLU A 183 -17.41 -6.31 2.12
N ARG A 184 -17.08 -7.60 1.95
CA ARG A 184 -17.44 -8.65 2.92
C ARG A 184 -16.66 -8.55 4.24
N ARG A 185 -15.53 -7.84 4.25
CA ARG A 185 -14.63 -7.73 5.40
C ARG A 185 -14.52 -6.29 5.89
N LEU A 186 -15.67 -5.66 6.08
CA LEU A 186 -15.77 -4.34 6.70
C LEU A 186 -16.10 -4.47 8.19
N LEU A 187 -15.39 -3.72 9.01
CA LEU A 187 -15.71 -3.55 10.43
C LEU A 187 -17.15 -3.03 10.61
N PRO A 188 -17.85 -3.46 11.66
CA PRO A 188 -19.21 -3.01 11.95
C PRO A 188 -19.27 -1.49 12.12
N TRP A 189 -20.46 -0.94 11.90
CA TRP A 189 -20.69 0.48 12.10
C TRP A 189 -20.73 0.75 13.61
N VAL A 190 -19.70 1.40 14.13
CA VAL A 190 -19.72 1.89 15.51
C VAL A 190 -20.40 3.27 15.48
N LYS A 191 -21.66 3.35 15.95
CA LYS A 191 -22.30 4.64 16.23
C LYS A 191 -21.43 5.34 17.28
N ARG A 192 -20.87 6.49 16.93
CA ARG A 192 -20.29 7.43 17.89
C ARG A 192 -21.38 8.35 18.39
#